data_AF-A0A1F7G364-F1
#
_entry.id   AF-A0A1F7G364-F1
#
_cell.length_a   1.000
_cell.length_b   1.000
_cell.length_c   1.000
_cell.angle_alpha   90.00
_cell.angle_beta   90.00
_cell.angle_gamma   90.00
#
_symmetry.space_group_name_H-M   'P 1'
#
loop_
_entity.id
_entity.type
_entity.pdbx_description
1 polymer ?
#
loop_
_entity_poly.entity_id
_entity_poly.type
_entity_poly.pdbx_seq_one_letter_code
_entity_poly.pdbx_strand_id
1 'polypeptide(L)'
;MTADKYLEMVIAEPLNKILAEHPICRDFFMNLRLTDIDWNLPLMQALDNIAEDAITEFGLDKGMILREFCQFLETFSKVASDGAAIRSLTIVGGHGKSGEAEIAQWTASVGEIISIVGPTGAGKSRLLADIECLADGDTPTGRRIHIDGKEITDERRFDMEGKLVAQLSQNMNFVMDLTVKEFLGMHAGSRLTRDAENTIVKCFECANELAGEKFLLDTKVTQLSGGQSRALMIA
;
A
#
# COMPACT_ATOMS: atom_id res chain seq x y z
N MET A 1 18.69 -16.31 -7.02
CA MET A 1 17.89 -17.53 -7.20
C MET A 1 16.38 -17.27 -7.26
N THR A 2 15.86 -16.09 -6.88
CA THR A 2 14.42 -15.76 -6.95
C THR A 2 13.99 -15.09 -8.26
N ALA A 3 14.80 -14.18 -8.83
CA ALA A 3 14.46 -13.48 -10.07
C ALA A 3 14.26 -14.43 -11.27
N ASP A 4 15.11 -15.45 -11.42
CA ASP A 4 15.00 -16.44 -12.52
C ASP A 4 13.71 -17.27 -12.43
N LYS A 5 13.22 -17.54 -11.22
CA LYS A 5 11.99 -18.32 -11.00
C LYS A 5 10.74 -17.58 -11.50
N TYR A 6 10.63 -16.29 -11.20
CA TYR A 6 9.48 -15.49 -11.67
C TYR A 6 9.53 -15.26 -13.17
N LEU A 7 10.73 -15.07 -13.72
CA LEU A 7 10.91 -14.95 -15.16
C LEU A 7 10.46 -16.23 -15.90
N GLU A 8 10.88 -17.42 -15.44
CA GLU A 8 10.42 -18.69 -16.01
C GLU A 8 8.90 -18.84 -15.93
N MET A 9 8.31 -18.53 -14.77
CA MET A 9 6.86 -18.60 -14.57
C MET A 9 6.09 -17.68 -15.52
N VAL A 10 6.51 -16.43 -15.66
CA VAL A 10 5.85 -15.42 -16.51
C VAL A 10 5.95 -15.74 -18.00
N ILE A 11 7.04 -16.40 -18.41
CA ILE A 11 7.26 -16.82 -19.81
C ILE A 11 6.48 -18.10 -20.14
N ALA A 12 6.33 -19.02 -19.18
CA ALA A 12 5.76 -20.35 -19.44
C ALA A 12 4.26 -20.46 -19.12
N GLU A 13 3.77 -19.75 -18.11
CA GLU A 13 2.40 -19.91 -17.62
C GLU A 13 1.43 -18.85 -18.16
N PRO A 14 0.16 -19.22 -18.39
CA PRO A 14 -0.90 -18.26 -18.67
C PRO A 14 -1.06 -17.22 -17.56
N LEU A 15 -1.29 -15.95 -17.93
CA LEU A 15 -1.48 -14.87 -16.97
C LEU A 15 -2.64 -15.13 -15.99
N ASN A 16 -3.72 -15.77 -16.43
CA ASN A 16 -4.87 -16.08 -15.57
C ASN A 16 -4.51 -16.99 -14.38
N LYS A 17 -3.57 -17.92 -14.58
CA LYS A 17 -3.07 -18.83 -13.53
C LYS A 17 -2.18 -18.07 -12.55
N ILE A 18 -1.28 -17.23 -13.08
CA ILE A 18 -0.43 -16.34 -12.27
C ILE A 18 -1.29 -15.39 -11.43
N LEU A 19 -2.33 -14.79 -12.02
CA LEU A 19 -3.24 -13.88 -11.32
C LEU A 19 -4.16 -14.59 -10.31
N ALA A 20 -4.44 -15.88 -10.48
CA ALA A 20 -5.17 -16.65 -9.48
C ALA A 20 -4.33 -16.86 -8.21
N GLU A 21 -3.01 -17.07 -8.37
CA GLU A 21 -2.06 -17.21 -7.26
C GLU A 21 -1.61 -15.85 -6.69
N HIS A 22 -1.57 -14.82 -7.54
CA HIS A 22 -1.15 -13.46 -7.20
C HIS A 22 -2.14 -12.38 -7.70
N PRO A 23 -3.34 -12.24 -7.08
CA PRO A 23 -4.38 -11.34 -7.57
C PRO A 23 -3.94 -9.87 -7.73
N ILE A 24 -3.07 -9.38 -6.85
CA ILE A 24 -2.49 -8.02 -6.88
C ILE A 24 -1.76 -7.69 -8.18
N CYS A 25 -1.23 -8.71 -8.88
CA CYS A 25 -0.51 -8.51 -10.13
C CYS A 25 -1.42 -8.01 -11.26
N ARG A 26 -2.74 -8.03 -11.07
CA ARG A 26 -3.69 -7.41 -12.00
C ARG A 26 -3.51 -5.89 -12.07
N ASP A 27 -3.13 -5.25 -10.96
CA ASP A 27 -2.98 -3.80 -10.87
C ASP A 27 -1.82 -3.28 -11.72
N PHE A 28 -0.78 -4.10 -11.91
CA PHE A 28 0.32 -3.78 -12.81
C PHE A 28 -0.19 -3.45 -14.22
N PHE A 29 -1.07 -4.29 -14.77
CA PHE A 29 -1.64 -4.09 -16.10
C PHE A 29 -2.63 -2.92 -16.15
N MET A 30 -3.41 -2.72 -15.08
CA MET A 30 -4.31 -1.57 -14.98
C MET A 30 -3.55 -0.24 -14.95
N ASN A 31 -2.43 -0.17 -14.23
CA ASN A 31 -1.58 1.01 -14.15
C ASN A 31 -0.94 1.36 -15.50
N LEU A 32 -0.57 0.33 -16.29
CA LEU A 32 -0.08 0.50 -17.66
C LEU A 32 -1.21 0.70 -18.69
N ARG A 33 -2.48 0.74 -18.25
CA ARG A 33 -3.67 0.81 -19.11
C ARG A 33 -3.74 -0.27 -20.20
N LEU A 34 -3.13 -1.42 -19.93
CA LEU A 34 -3.16 -2.57 -20.83
C LEU A 34 -4.48 -3.33 -20.59
N THR A 35 -5.57 -2.86 -21.20
CA THR A 35 -6.91 -3.41 -20.99
C THR A 35 -7.24 -4.59 -21.91
N ASP A 36 -6.60 -4.68 -23.08
CA ASP A 36 -6.88 -5.70 -24.11
C ASP A 36 -5.88 -6.86 -24.07
N ILE A 37 -5.53 -7.32 -22.87
CA ILE A 37 -4.65 -8.47 -22.66
C ILE A 37 -5.46 -9.76 -22.71
N ASP A 38 -5.01 -10.74 -23.50
CA ASP A 38 -5.50 -12.11 -23.40
C ASP A 38 -4.85 -12.82 -22.21
N TRP A 39 -5.63 -12.95 -21.13
CA TRP A 39 -5.19 -13.59 -19.89
C TRP A 39 -4.91 -15.10 -20.02
N ASN A 40 -5.30 -15.75 -21.11
CA ASN A 40 -5.05 -17.17 -21.32
C ASN A 40 -3.67 -17.45 -21.94
N LEU A 41 -2.92 -16.40 -22.28
CA LEU A 41 -1.59 -16.51 -22.86
C LEU A 41 -0.51 -16.12 -21.85
N PRO A 42 0.74 -16.62 -22.02
CA PRO A 42 1.90 -16.08 -21.31
C PRO A 42 2.17 -14.62 -21.68
N LEU A 43 2.83 -13.87 -20.80
CA LEU A 43 2.94 -12.41 -20.91
C LEU A 43 3.48 -11.94 -22.26
N MET A 44 4.59 -12.52 -22.74
CA MET A 44 5.19 -12.10 -24.01
C MET A 44 4.25 -12.31 -25.21
N GLN A 45 3.52 -13.43 -25.22
CA GLN A 45 2.55 -13.73 -26.27
C GLN A 45 1.32 -12.82 -26.18
N ALA A 46 0.88 -12.49 -24.96
CA ALA A 46 -0.20 -11.53 -24.77
C ALA A 46 0.21 -10.12 -25.25
N LEU A 47 1.44 -9.67 -24.96
CA LEU A 47 1.98 -8.40 -25.43
C LEU A 47 2.19 -8.36 -26.95
N ASP A 48 2.41 -9.50 -27.60
CA ASP A 48 2.50 -9.59 -29.07
C ASP A 48 1.19 -9.27 -29.78
N ASN A 49 0.05 -9.49 -29.11
CA ASN A 49 -1.27 -9.19 -29.64
C ASN A 49 -1.75 -7.76 -29.35
N ILE A 50 -0.96 -6.96 -28.63
CA ILE A 50 -1.29 -5.56 -28.29
C ILE A 50 -0.71 -4.63 -29.36
N ALA A 51 -1.47 -3.60 -29.72
CA ALA A 51 -1.00 -2.55 -30.62
C ALA A 51 0.27 -1.89 -30.08
N GLU A 52 1.29 -1.79 -30.93
CA GLU A 52 2.62 -1.27 -30.56
C GLU A 52 2.56 0.19 -30.04
N ASP A 53 1.58 0.95 -30.53
CA ASP A 53 1.29 2.33 -30.09
C ASP A 53 0.90 2.41 -28.60
N ALA A 54 0.17 1.42 -28.07
CA ALA A 54 -0.26 1.40 -26.67
C ALA A 54 0.90 1.11 -25.70
N ILE A 55 1.92 0.40 -26.17
CA ILE A 55 3.12 0.07 -25.40
C ILE A 55 4.12 1.24 -25.42
N THR A 56 4.27 1.87 -26.58
CA THR A 56 5.20 2.99 -26.78
C THR A 56 4.70 4.32 -26.21
N GLU A 57 3.39 4.47 -25.95
CA GLU A 57 2.80 5.66 -25.28
C GLU A 57 3.48 5.97 -23.93
N PHE A 58 3.96 4.94 -23.23
CA PHE A 58 4.68 5.06 -21.95
C PHE A 58 6.21 5.02 -22.10
N GLY A 59 6.73 5.02 -23.32
CA GLY A 59 8.17 4.88 -23.60
C GLY A 59 8.74 3.52 -23.18
N LEU A 60 7.89 2.49 -23.09
CA LEU A 60 8.27 1.14 -22.69
C LEU A 60 8.46 0.25 -23.93
N ASP A 61 9.31 -0.77 -23.79
CA ASP A 61 9.35 -1.91 -24.69
C ASP A 61 8.78 -3.18 -24.01
N LYS A 62 8.43 -4.20 -24.80
CA LYS A 62 7.88 -5.46 -24.28
C LYS A 62 8.80 -6.14 -23.25
N GLY A 63 10.11 -6.02 -23.44
CA GLY A 63 11.12 -6.56 -22.53
C GLY A 63 11.21 -5.76 -21.21
N MET A 64 10.98 -4.44 -21.24
CA MET A 64 10.84 -3.62 -20.04
C MET A 64 9.61 -4.03 -19.26
N ILE A 65 8.46 -4.17 -19.91
CA ILE A 65 7.21 -4.61 -19.26
C ILE A 65 7.40 -5.98 -18.60
N LEU A 66 8.07 -6.92 -19.29
CA LEU A 66 8.40 -8.23 -18.72
C LEU A 66 9.25 -8.11 -17.44
N ARG A 67 10.31 -7.31 -17.48
CA ARG A 67 11.20 -7.11 -16.32
C ARG A 67 10.47 -6.45 -15.15
N GLU A 68 9.74 -5.38 -15.41
CA GLU A 68 8.94 -4.65 -14.42
C GLU A 68 7.87 -5.57 -13.80
N PHE A 69 7.19 -6.40 -14.61
CA PHE A 69 6.22 -7.36 -14.08
C PHE A 69 6.85 -8.44 -13.21
N CYS A 70 8.03 -8.95 -13.60
CA CYS A 70 8.76 -9.92 -12.78
C CYS A 70 9.20 -9.31 -11.45
N GLN A 71 9.67 -8.06 -11.46
CA GLN A 71 10.07 -7.34 -10.26
C GLN A 71 8.87 -7.04 -9.35
N PHE A 72 7.72 -6.69 -9.94
CA PHE A 72 6.45 -6.54 -9.24
C PHE A 72 6.06 -7.86 -8.54
N LEU A 73 6.05 -8.97 -9.29
CA LEU A 73 5.76 -10.32 -8.75
C LEU A 73 6.70 -10.71 -7.60
N GLU A 74 8.01 -10.47 -7.75
CA GLU A 74 8.99 -10.81 -6.72
C GLU A 74 8.75 -10.00 -5.43
N THR A 75 8.46 -8.69 -5.56
CA THR A 75 8.20 -7.80 -4.44
C THR A 75 7.00 -8.27 -3.63
N PHE A 76 5.87 -8.55 -4.30
CA PHE A 76 4.65 -8.92 -3.61
C PHE A 76 4.58 -10.40 -3.19
N SER A 77 5.34 -11.28 -3.83
CA SER A 77 5.50 -12.66 -3.37
C SER A 77 6.35 -12.78 -2.10
N LYS A 78 7.34 -11.90 -1.93
CA LYS A 78 8.11 -11.81 -0.67
C LYS A 78 7.22 -11.34 0.48
N VAL A 79 6.34 -10.37 0.23
CA VAL A 79 5.34 -9.93 1.22
C VAL A 79 4.41 -11.08 1.61
N ALA A 80 4.03 -11.96 0.68
CA ALA A 80 3.14 -13.10 0.95
C ALA A 80 3.79 -14.30 1.67
N SER A 81 5.12 -14.39 1.72
CA SER A 81 5.86 -15.55 2.29
C SER A 81 6.27 -15.38 3.75
N ASP A 82 6.21 -14.16 4.30
CA ASP A 82 6.19 -13.95 5.74
C ASP A 82 4.79 -14.35 6.26
N GLY A 83 4.70 -15.42 7.05
CA GLY A 83 3.46 -16.03 7.57
C GLY A 83 2.58 -15.12 8.45
N ALA A 84 2.82 -13.82 8.46
CA ALA A 84 2.05 -12.76 9.09
C ALA A 84 1.35 -11.81 8.08
N ALA A 85 1.36 -12.13 6.78
CA ALA A 85 0.77 -11.29 5.75
C ALA A 85 -0.76 -11.29 5.81
N ILE A 86 -1.34 -10.14 6.17
CA ILE A 86 -2.78 -9.87 6.05
C ILE A 86 -3.18 -10.00 4.59
N ARG A 87 -4.20 -10.82 4.30
CA ARG A 87 -4.73 -11.06 2.96
C ARG A 87 -6.01 -10.30 2.69
N SER A 88 -6.80 -10.05 3.73
CA SER A 88 -8.02 -9.25 3.59
C SER A 88 -8.39 -8.48 4.85
N LEU A 89 -9.12 -7.38 4.64
CA LEU A 89 -9.76 -6.58 5.68
C LEU A 89 -11.25 -6.47 5.37
N THR A 90 -12.09 -6.96 6.27
CA THR A 90 -13.55 -6.85 6.15
C THR A 90 -14.09 -5.83 7.14
N ILE A 91 -14.88 -4.90 6.64
CA ILE A 91 -15.62 -3.92 7.42
C ILE A 91 -17.06 -4.41 7.51
N VAL A 92 -17.51 -4.76 8.72
CA VAL A 92 -18.91 -5.06 9.00
C VAL A 92 -19.62 -3.76 9.35
N GLY A 93 -20.73 -3.51 8.67
CA GLY A 93 -21.53 -2.31 8.80
C GLY A 93 -22.10 -2.13 10.20
N GLY A 94 -22.14 -0.88 10.63
CA GLY A 94 -22.86 -0.46 11.83
C GLY A 94 -23.93 0.56 11.45
N HIS A 95 -23.86 1.73 12.07
CA HIS A 95 -24.84 2.80 11.92
C HIS A 95 -24.19 4.15 11.60
N GLY A 96 -24.89 4.94 10.79
CA GLY A 96 -24.56 6.32 10.53
C GLY A 96 -24.93 7.25 11.67
N LYS A 97 -24.65 8.55 11.50
CA LYS A 97 -24.85 9.57 12.55
C LYS A 97 -26.31 9.71 12.99
N SER A 98 -27.27 9.37 12.13
CA SER A 98 -28.71 9.47 12.42
C SER A 98 -29.31 8.10 12.82
N GLY A 99 -28.48 7.08 13.04
CA GLY A 99 -28.90 5.73 13.39
C GLY A 99 -29.32 4.86 12.20
N GLU A 100 -29.21 5.37 10.97
CA GLU A 100 -29.45 4.60 9.76
C GLU A 100 -28.47 3.43 9.64
N ALA A 101 -28.95 2.26 9.19
CA ALA A 101 -28.09 1.11 8.94
C ALA A 101 -27.20 1.37 7.71
N GLU A 102 -25.94 0.95 7.80
CA GLU A 102 -24.98 1.03 6.70
C GLU A 102 -24.96 -0.25 5.85
N ILE A 103 -24.08 -0.28 4.85
CA ILE A 103 -23.79 -1.49 4.07
C ILE A 103 -23.40 -2.61 5.03
N ALA A 104 -24.06 -3.77 4.91
CA ALA A 104 -23.90 -4.87 5.86
C ALA A 104 -22.44 -5.33 6.02
N GLN A 105 -21.70 -5.44 4.93
CA GLN A 105 -20.26 -5.71 4.95
C GLN A 105 -19.58 -5.34 3.63
N TRP A 106 -18.29 -5.04 3.70
CA TRP A 106 -17.43 -4.86 2.54
C TRP A 106 -16.02 -5.37 2.85
N THR A 107 -15.34 -5.97 1.87
CA THR A 107 -14.01 -6.57 2.04
C THR A 107 -13.03 -6.01 1.03
N ALA A 108 -11.88 -5.55 1.54
CA ALA A 108 -10.69 -5.25 0.76
C ALA A 108 -9.75 -6.47 0.78
N SER A 109 -9.13 -6.76 -0.36
CA SER A 109 -8.07 -7.76 -0.49
C SER A 109 -6.71 -7.08 -0.56
N VAL A 110 -5.65 -7.81 -0.17
CA VAL A 110 -4.28 -7.32 -0.25
C VAL A 110 -3.96 -6.83 -1.66
N GLY A 111 -3.40 -5.63 -1.74
CA GLY A 111 -3.04 -4.98 -2.99
C GLY A 111 -4.06 -4.02 -3.57
N GLU A 112 -5.32 -4.13 -3.18
CA GLU A 112 -6.36 -3.30 -3.77
C GLU A 112 -6.18 -1.81 -3.40
N ILE A 113 -6.28 -0.95 -4.42
CA ILE A 113 -6.34 0.50 -4.23
C ILE A 113 -7.81 0.93 -4.22
N ILE A 114 -8.29 1.34 -3.05
CA ILE A 114 -9.69 1.70 -2.86
C ILE A 114 -9.85 3.21 -2.63
N SER A 115 -10.79 3.81 -3.36
CA SER A 115 -11.18 5.21 -3.19
C SER A 115 -12.55 5.31 -2.52
N ILE A 116 -12.61 6.06 -1.41
CA ILE A 116 -13.84 6.31 -0.66
C ILE A 116 -14.30 7.74 -0.91
N VAL A 117 -15.44 7.90 -1.58
CA VAL A 117 -15.99 9.20 -1.98
C VAL A 117 -17.34 9.48 -1.32
N GLY A 118 -17.63 10.75 -1.07
CA GLY A 118 -18.90 11.19 -0.47
C GLY A 118 -18.84 12.63 0.04
N PRO A 119 -19.98 13.26 0.37
CA PRO A 119 -20.02 14.64 0.83
C PRO A 119 -19.31 14.83 2.19
N THR A 120 -19.01 16.07 2.54
CA THR A 120 -18.51 16.42 3.89
C THR A 120 -19.52 15.96 4.93
N GLY A 121 -19.06 15.27 5.98
CA GLY A 121 -19.93 14.72 7.02
C GLY A 121 -20.49 13.32 6.75
N ALA A 122 -20.24 12.71 5.59
CA ALA A 122 -20.68 11.35 5.26
C ALA A 122 -19.99 10.22 6.05
N GLY A 123 -19.15 10.54 7.03
CA GLY A 123 -18.48 9.53 7.87
C GLY A 123 -17.15 8.98 7.33
N LYS A 124 -16.60 9.50 6.22
CA LYS A 124 -15.31 9.03 5.64
C LYS A 124 -14.15 9.00 6.64
N SER A 125 -13.89 10.13 7.32
CA SER A 125 -12.84 10.20 8.35
C SER A 125 -13.14 9.28 9.55
N ARG A 126 -14.42 9.04 9.83
CA ARG A 126 -14.83 8.12 10.89
C ARG A 126 -14.58 6.67 10.50
N LEU A 127 -14.83 6.31 9.24
CA LEU A 127 -14.51 5.01 8.68
C LEU A 127 -13.00 4.73 8.75
N LEU A 128 -12.17 5.70 8.34
CA LEU A 128 -10.70 5.57 8.45
C LEU A 128 -10.24 5.40 9.91
N ALA A 129 -10.83 6.16 10.84
CA ALA A 129 -10.54 6.00 12.27
C ALA A 129 -10.98 4.63 12.82
N ASP A 130 -12.14 4.12 12.40
CA ASP A 130 -12.62 2.80 12.80
C ASP A 130 -11.71 1.67 12.25
N ILE A 131 -11.13 1.86 11.06
CA ILE A 131 -10.10 0.95 10.50
C ILE A 131 -8.80 1.06 11.30
N GLU A 132 -8.32 2.28 11.58
CA GLU A 132 -7.09 2.54 12.33
C GLU A 132 -7.12 1.88 13.72
N CYS A 133 -8.24 1.97 14.43
CA CYS A 133 -8.39 1.38 15.76
C CYS A 133 -8.87 -0.07 15.75
N LEU A 134 -9.06 -0.68 14.57
CA LEU A 134 -9.61 -2.03 14.43
C LEU A 134 -10.90 -2.18 15.25
N ALA A 135 -11.91 -1.36 14.93
CA ALA A 135 -13.16 -1.29 15.68
C ALA A 135 -13.81 -2.67 15.88
N ASP A 136 -14.42 -2.89 17.05
CA ASP A 136 -15.12 -4.13 17.38
C ASP A 136 -16.50 -3.85 18.00
N GLY A 137 -17.27 -2.98 17.35
CA GLY A 137 -18.59 -2.55 17.84
C GLY A 137 -18.54 -1.61 19.05
N ASP A 138 -17.34 -1.21 19.47
CA ASP A 138 -17.04 -0.35 20.62
C ASP A 138 -16.92 1.14 20.24
N THR A 139 -17.11 1.46 18.97
CA THR A 139 -17.09 2.83 18.45
C THR A 139 -18.50 3.41 18.33
N PRO A 140 -18.67 4.75 18.25
CA PRO A 140 -19.96 5.39 17.98
C PRO A 140 -20.72 4.89 16.74
N THR A 141 -20.02 4.26 15.80
CA THR A 141 -20.61 3.72 14.57
C THR A 141 -21.04 2.26 14.75
N GLY A 142 -20.54 1.55 15.76
CA GLY A 142 -20.83 0.12 15.97
C GLY A 142 -20.25 -0.81 14.90
N ARG A 143 -19.31 -0.32 14.07
CA ARG A 143 -18.65 -1.13 13.04
C ARG A 143 -17.70 -2.15 13.66
N ARG A 144 -17.50 -3.27 12.95
CA ARG A 144 -16.47 -4.26 13.28
C ARG A 144 -15.48 -4.43 12.14
N ILE A 145 -14.20 -4.62 12.47
CA ILE A 145 -13.11 -4.84 11.52
C ILE A 145 -12.59 -6.27 11.72
N HIS A 146 -12.67 -7.07 10.66
CA HIS A 146 -12.12 -8.41 10.62
C HIS A 146 -10.88 -8.46 9.73
N ILE A 147 -9.89 -9.24 10.13
CA ILE A 147 -8.68 -9.49 9.36
C ILE A 147 -8.70 -10.96 8.93
N ASP A 148 -8.50 -11.23 7.65
CA ASP A 148 -8.59 -12.57 7.07
C ASP A 148 -9.91 -13.30 7.41
N GLY A 149 -11.00 -12.54 7.45
CA GLY A 149 -12.34 -13.03 7.79
C GLY A 149 -12.56 -13.37 9.26
N LYS A 150 -11.62 -13.04 10.16
CA LYS A 150 -11.70 -13.32 11.59
C LYS A 150 -11.75 -12.05 12.43
N GLU A 151 -12.48 -12.12 13.54
CA GLU A 151 -12.42 -11.13 14.60
C GLU A 151 -10.99 -11.03 15.16
N ILE A 152 -10.62 -9.83 15.58
CA ILE A 152 -9.30 -9.54 16.09
C ILE A 152 -9.38 -9.54 17.61
N THR A 153 -8.56 -10.38 18.24
CA THR A 153 -8.44 -10.43 19.71
C THR A 153 -7.96 -9.08 20.26
N ASP A 154 -8.46 -8.67 21.42
CA ASP A 154 -8.01 -7.43 22.09
C ASP A 154 -6.49 -7.35 22.25
N GLU A 155 -5.82 -8.46 22.55
CA GLU A 155 -4.36 -8.54 22.63
C GLU A 155 -3.65 -8.05 21.35
N ARG A 156 -4.22 -8.35 20.18
CA ARG A 156 -3.71 -7.89 18.88
C ARG A 156 -4.14 -6.46 18.56
N ARG A 157 -5.32 -6.03 19.02
CA ARG A 157 -5.81 -4.65 18.82
C ARG A 157 -4.97 -3.64 19.59
N PHE A 158 -4.48 -4.02 20.76
CA PHE A 158 -3.67 -3.18 21.65
C PHE A 158 -2.17 -3.45 21.57
N ASP A 159 -1.73 -4.34 20.67
CA ASP A 159 -0.31 -4.57 20.44
C ASP A 159 0.35 -3.31 19.84
N MET A 160 1.28 -2.74 20.59
CA MET A 160 1.97 -1.49 20.25
C MET A 160 3.12 -1.74 19.27
N GLU A 161 3.60 -2.99 19.16
CA GLU A 161 4.71 -3.38 18.27
C GLU A 161 4.25 -3.65 16.82
N GLY A 162 2.96 -3.93 16.62
CA GLY A 162 2.40 -4.42 15.36
C GLY A 162 1.27 -3.57 14.77
N LYS A 163 1.40 -2.23 14.75
CA LYS A 163 0.38 -1.36 14.10
C LYS A 163 0.14 -1.81 12.66
N LEU A 164 -1.02 -2.42 12.42
CA LEU A 164 -1.40 -2.99 11.13
C LEU A 164 -1.75 -1.92 10.08
N VAL A 165 -2.02 -0.70 10.54
CA VAL A 165 -2.49 0.41 9.71
C VAL A 165 -1.49 1.56 9.79
N ALA A 166 -1.00 2.00 8.63
CA ALA A 166 -0.29 3.27 8.48
C ALA A 166 -1.27 4.31 7.92
N GLN A 167 -1.42 5.43 8.61
CA GLN A 167 -2.31 6.53 8.20
C GLN A 167 -1.50 7.81 8.04
N LEU A 168 -1.70 8.50 6.91
CA LEU A 168 -1.17 9.83 6.66
C LEU A 168 -2.24 10.88 6.90
N SER A 169 -1.94 11.94 7.65
CA SER A 169 -2.87 13.03 7.89
C SER A 169 -3.08 13.88 6.64
N GLN A 170 -4.29 14.45 6.50
CA GLN A 170 -4.62 15.32 5.36
C GLN A 170 -3.73 16.58 5.30
N ASN A 171 -3.41 17.14 6.47
CA ASN A 171 -2.52 18.30 6.63
C ASN A 171 -1.26 17.85 7.38
N MET A 172 -0.09 18.24 6.87
CA MET A 172 1.20 18.08 7.56
C MET A 172 1.62 19.42 8.12
N ASN A 173 1.34 19.65 9.41
CA ASN A 173 1.81 20.84 10.10
C ASN A 173 2.94 20.41 11.04
N PHE A 174 4.19 20.62 10.64
CA PHE A 174 5.32 20.45 11.53
C PHE A 174 5.40 21.66 12.47
N VAL A 175 5.07 21.45 13.74
CA VAL A 175 5.16 22.49 14.77
C VAL A 175 6.58 22.58 15.35
N MET A 176 7.41 21.56 15.14
CA MET A 176 8.76 21.46 15.70
C MET A 176 9.83 21.85 14.67
N ASP A 177 10.80 22.68 15.08
CA ASP A 177 11.93 23.11 14.24
C ASP A 177 13.10 22.11 14.30
N LEU A 178 12.82 20.87 13.89
CA LEU A 178 13.79 19.78 13.86
C LEU A 178 14.42 19.64 12.47
N THR A 179 15.65 19.15 12.42
CA THR A 179 16.19 18.62 11.16
C THR A 179 15.49 17.32 10.79
N VAL A 180 15.56 16.94 9.51
CA VAL A 180 15.06 15.63 9.05
C VAL A 180 15.70 14.49 9.86
N LYS A 181 17.00 14.57 10.14
CA LYS A 181 17.69 13.57 10.95
C LYS A 181 17.12 13.45 12.36
N GLU A 182 16.90 14.58 13.03
CA GLU A 182 16.34 14.62 14.38
C GLU A 182 14.90 14.08 14.40
N PHE A 183 14.11 14.45 13.38
CA PHE A 183 12.74 13.97 13.22
C PHE A 183 12.67 12.45 13.04
N LEU A 184 13.47 11.90 12.11
CA LEU A 184 13.55 10.45 11.89
C LEU A 184 14.10 9.72 13.13
N GLY A 185 15.09 10.29 13.81
CA GLY A 185 15.64 9.76 15.04
C GLY A 185 14.62 9.68 16.18
N MET A 186 13.79 10.72 16.34
CA MET A 186 12.69 10.72 17.30
C MET A 186 11.69 9.59 16.99
N HIS A 187 11.33 9.42 15.72
CA HIS A 187 10.40 8.37 15.28
C HIS A 187 10.96 6.94 15.41
N ALA A 188 12.26 6.75 15.18
CA ALA A 188 12.94 5.48 15.37
C ALA A 188 13.03 5.14 16.87
N GLY A 189 13.39 6.11 17.71
CA GLY A 189 13.47 5.95 19.17
C GLY A 189 12.12 5.61 19.80
N SER A 190 11.04 6.25 19.35
CA SER A 190 9.67 5.96 19.84
C SER A 190 9.17 4.56 19.51
N ARG A 191 9.77 3.87 18.54
CA ARG A 191 9.40 2.50 18.13
C ARG A 191 10.35 1.43 18.68
N LEU A 192 11.26 1.81 19.59
CA LEU A 192 12.26 0.91 20.17
C LEU A 192 13.08 0.15 19.11
N THR A 193 13.32 0.79 17.96
CA THR A 193 14.04 0.17 16.86
C THR A 193 15.47 -0.16 17.27
N ARG A 194 15.87 -1.43 17.10
CA ARG A 194 17.19 -1.95 17.53
C ARG A 194 18.37 -1.30 16.78
N ASP A 195 18.15 -0.83 15.56
CA ASP A 195 19.15 -0.22 14.68
C ASP A 195 18.63 1.11 14.10
N ALA A 196 18.52 2.11 14.98
CA ALA A 196 17.93 3.40 14.64
C ALA A 196 18.69 4.13 13.51
N GLU A 197 20.03 4.07 13.50
CA GLU A 197 20.85 4.76 12.48
C GLU A 197 20.59 4.21 11.08
N ASN A 198 20.58 2.89 10.92
CA ASN A 198 20.28 2.26 9.63
C ASN A 198 18.83 2.53 9.18
N THR A 199 17.87 2.54 10.12
CA THR A 199 16.48 2.91 9.81
C THR A 199 16.38 4.35 9.33
N ILE A 200 17.08 5.30 9.97
CA ILE A 200 17.11 6.70 9.53
C ILE A 200 17.65 6.80 8.10
N VAL A 201 18.75 6.11 7.79
CA VAL A 201 19.34 6.11 6.45
C VAL A 201 18.35 5.58 5.42
N LYS A 202 17.72 4.43 5.68
CA LYS A 202 16.73 3.83 4.76
C LYS A 202 15.51 4.71 4.54
N CYS A 203 14.93 5.27 5.60
CA CYS A 203 13.80 6.19 5.50
C CYS A 203 14.19 7.45 4.72
N PHE A 204 15.39 8.00 4.95
CA PHE A 204 15.86 9.17 4.23
C PHE A 204 16.10 8.91 2.74
N GLU A 205 16.69 7.76 2.39
CA GLU A 205 16.89 7.34 1.01
C GLU A 205 15.54 7.17 0.30
N CYS A 206 14.62 6.42 0.91
CA CYS A 206 13.26 6.24 0.39
C CYS A 206 12.51 7.56 0.21
N ALA A 207 12.60 8.47 1.19
CA ALA A 207 11.97 9.78 1.10
C ALA A 207 12.52 10.62 -0.06
N ASN A 208 13.82 10.52 -0.37
CA ASN A 208 14.41 11.20 -1.52
C ASN A 208 14.10 10.54 -2.86
N GLU A 209 13.82 9.22 -2.88
CA GLU A 209 13.34 8.52 -4.07
C GLU A 209 11.89 8.91 -4.42
N LEU A 210 11.05 9.11 -3.38
CA LEU A 210 9.66 9.52 -3.54
C LEU A 210 9.49 11.03 -3.79
N ALA A 211 10.45 11.85 -3.34
CA ALA A 211 10.39 13.30 -3.51
C ALA A 211 10.83 13.72 -4.93
N GLY A 212 10.10 14.66 -5.53
CA GLY A 212 10.49 15.24 -6.82
C GLY A 212 11.80 16.04 -6.78
N GLU A 213 12.18 16.55 -5.60
CA GLU A 213 13.44 17.26 -5.38
C GLU A 213 14.11 16.76 -4.09
N LYS A 214 15.42 16.49 -4.18
CA LYS A 214 16.20 15.98 -3.06
C LYS A 214 16.36 17.04 -1.95
N PHE A 215 16.48 16.57 -0.73
CA PHE A 215 16.77 17.38 0.46
C PHE A 215 17.82 16.70 1.32
N LEU A 216 18.37 17.44 2.29
CA LEU A 216 19.45 16.95 3.15
C LEU A 216 18.92 16.56 4.52
N LEU A 217 19.67 15.70 5.21
CA LEU A 217 19.39 15.31 6.59
C LEU A 217 19.36 16.51 7.56
N ASP A 218 20.14 17.55 7.27
CA ASP A 218 20.21 18.77 8.07
C ASP A 218 19.15 19.83 7.70
N THR A 219 18.37 19.58 6.62
CA THR A 219 17.26 20.46 6.26
C THR A 219 16.21 20.44 7.36
N LYS A 220 15.66 21.61 7.71
CA LYS A 220 14.59 21.70 8.71
C LYS A 220 13.28 21.17 8.12
N VAL A 221 12.51 20.41 8.90
CA VAL A 221 11.22 19.87 8.44
C VAL A 221 10.22 20.96 8.07
N THR A 222 10.34 22.14 8.66
CA THR A 222 9.56 23.35 8.37
C THR A 222 9.93 24.03 7.05
N GLN A 223 11.09 23.70 6.47
CA GLN A 223 11.58 24.21 5.18
C GLN A 223 11.26 23.28 4.01
N LEU A 224 10.82 22.05 4.28
CA LEU A 224 10.47 21.09 3.24
C LEU A 224 9.25 21.57 2.45
N SER A 225 9.27 21.35 1.14
CA SER A 225 8.09 21.54 0.31
C SER A 225 6.97 20.57 0.73
N GLY A 226 5.73 20.84 0.32
CA GLY A 226 4.61 19.93 0.60
C GLY A 226 4.80 18.52 0.02
N GLY A 227 5.52 18.41 -1.11
CA GLY A 227 5.88 17.13 -1.71
C GLY A 227 6.95 16.38 -0.91
N GLN A 228 8.03 17.07 -0.53
CA GLN A 228 9.10 16.51 0.31
C GLN A 228 8.59 16.08 1.68
N SER A 229 7.73 16.89 2.29
CA SER A 229 7.07 16.58 3.55
C SER A 229 6.25 15.29 3.47
N ARG A 230 5.46 15.11 2.39
CA ARG A 230 4.71 13.86 2.17
C ARG A 230 5.61 12.67 1.94
N ALA A 231 6.63 12.82 1.11
CA ALA A 231 7.60 11.75 0.86
C ALA A 231 8.28 11.29 2.16
N LEU A 232 8.70 12.25 3.00
CA LEU A 232 9.31 11.96 4.30
C LEU A 232 8.36 11.24 5.28
N MET A 233 7.06 11.51 5.22
CA MET A 233 6.08 10.89 6.10
C MET A 233 5.58 9.52 5.61
N ILE A 234 5.75 9.24 4.32
CA ILE A 234 5.46 7.92 3.72
C ILE A 234 6.61 6.94 4.01
N ALA A 235 7.85 7.43 3.96
CA ALA A 235 9.07 6.66 4.22
C ALA A 235 9.26 6.29 5.70
#